data_AF-A0A9X5KUW1-F1
#
_entry.id   AF-A0A9X5KUW1-F1
#
_cell.length_a   1.000
_cell.length_b   1.000
_cell.length_c   1.000
_cell.angle_alpha   90.00
_cell.angle_beta   90.00
_cell.angle_gamma   90.00
#
_symmetry.space_group_name_H-M   'P 1'
#
loop_
_entity.id
_entity.type
_entity.pdbx_description
1 polymer ?
#
loop_
_entity_poly.entity_id
_entity_poly.type
_entity_poly.pdbx_seq_one_letter_code
_entity_poly.pdbx_strand_id
1 'polypeptide(L)'
;MPLPSILGVTAKQLLVLVTVGCVAAYLFNAQNESTPENLALETFIRSQEQVAEQVGAVLEVALVRQVVAYPGYHSAGYQRSMFAVQGERGRLMVTLKKVEGEQGIEVTEIRRP
;
A
#
# COMPACT_ATOMS: atom_id res chain seq x y z
N MET A 1 22.67 4.39 44.73
CA MET A 1 22.69 5.62 43.91
C MET A 1 21.33 5.73 43.22
N PRO A 2 20.56 6.82 43.40
CA PRO A 2 19.25 6.93 42.77
C PRO A 2 19.45 7.30 41.29
N LEU A 3 18.79 6.56 40.40
CA LEU A 3 18.80 6.83 38.96
C LEU A 3 18.11 8.18 38.69
N PRO A 4 18.65 9.02 37.79
CA PRO A 4 18.09 10.34 37.52
C PRO A 4 16.70 10.20 36.88
N SER A 5 15.70 10.68 37.61
CA SER A 5 14.31 10.78 37.15
C SER A 5 14.17 12.09 36.37
N ILE A 6 14.28 11.99 35.06
CA ILE A 6 14.03 13.10 34.14
C ILE A 6 12.52 13.02 33.86
N LEU A 7 11.69 13.74 34.62
CA LEU A 7 10.21 13.81 34.49
C LEU A 7 9.36 12.75 35.22
N GLY A 8 9.81 12.20 36.36
CA GLY A 8 8.93 11.34 37.20
C GLY A 8 8.68 9.94 36.66
N VAL A 9 9.22 9.62 35.48
CA VAL A 9 9.13 8.30 34.84
C VAL A 9 10.44 7.54 35.09
N THR A 10 10.34 6.34 35.66
CA THR A 10 11.52 5.50 35.88
C THR A 10 12.07 4.99 34.55
N ALA A 11 13.39 4.80 34.43
CA ALA A 11 14.03 4.30 33.20
C ALA A 11 13.41 2.99 32.67
N LYS A 12 12.89 2.14 33.56
CA LYS A 12 12.14 0.92 33.19
C LYS A 12 10.84 1.22 32.47
N GLN A 13 10.10 2.24 32.90
CA GLN A 13 8.86 2.66 32.25
C GLN A 13 9.11 3.28 30.87
N LEU A 14 10.18 4.07 30.73
CA LEU A 14 10.59 4.59 29.42
C LEU A 14 10.96 3.47 28.45
N LEU A 15 11.71 2.46 28.90
CA LEU A 15 12.07 1.30 28.08
C LEU A 15 10.82 0.55 27.57
N VAL A 16 9.84 0.31 28.45
CA VAL A 16 8.58 -0.35 28.10
C VAL A 16 7.76 0.48 27.11
N LEU A 17 7.72 1.79 27.29
CA LEU A 17 6.96 2.67 26.40
C LEU A 17 7.57 2.71 25.00
N VAL A 18 8.91 2.70 24.91
CA VAL A 18 9.64 2.63 23.64
C VAL A 18 9.39 1.29 22.95
N THR A 19 9.49 0.15 23.64
CA THR A 19 9.26 -1.15 23.01
C THR A 19 7.83 -1.33 22.52
N VAL A 20 6.84 -0.93 23.33
CA VAL A 20 5.43 -0.96 22.92
C VAL A 20 5.18 0.01 21.74
N GLY A 21 5.77 1.20 21.77
CA GLY A 21 5.68 2.17 20.66
C GLY A 21 6.28 1.63 19.36
N CYS A 22 7.44 0.97 19.42
CA CYS A 22 8.06 0.35 18.25
C CYS A 22 7.20 -0.79 17.68
N VAL A 23 6.64 -1.66 18.52
CA VAL A 23 5.76 -2.75 18.08
C VAL A 23 4.48 -2.21 17.45
N ALA A 24 3.86 -1.20 18.07
CA ALA A 24 2.68 -0.55 17.52
C ALA A 24 2.98 0.08 16.15
N ALA A 25 4.07 0.84 16.02
CA ALA A 25 4.48 1.44 14.76
C ALA A 25 4.75 0.39 13.66
N TYR A 26 5.37 -0.74 14.01
CA TYR A 26 5.61 -1.84 13.09
C TYR A 26 4.30 -2.46 12.58
N LEU A 27 3.35 -2.73 13.49
CA LEU A 27 2.05 -3.30 13.13
C LEU A 27 1.19 -2.33 12.30
N PHE A 28 1.21 -1.03 12.63
CA PHE A 28 0.51 0.00 11.86
C PHE A 28 1.08 0.13 10.44
N ASN A 29 2.40 0.03 10.29
CA ASN A 29 3.01 0.07 8.96
C ASN A 29 2.61 -1.15 8.12
N ALA A 30 2.60 -2.35 8.71
CA ALA A 30 2.17 -3.57 8.03
C ALA A 30 0.69 -3.54 7.63
N GLN A 31 -0.20 -2.94 8.43
CA GLN A 31 -1.61 -2.75 8.05
C GLN A 31 -1.78 -1.77 6.89
N ASN A 32 -0.85 -0.83 6.72
CA ASN A 32 -0.91 0.15 5.64
C ASN A 32 -0.67 -0.49 4.25
N GLU A 33 0.05 -1.62 4.20
CA GLU A 33 0.20 -2.43 2.98
C GLU A 33 -1.11 -3.15 2.63
N SER A 34 -1.86 -3.60 3.64
CA SER A 34 -3.10 -4.39 3.50
C SER A 34 -4.38 -3.57 3.71
N THR A 35 -4.41 -2.32 3.25
CA THR A 35 -5.61 -1.49 3.37
C THR A 35 -6.78 -2.07 2.55
N PRO A 36 -8.03 -1.86 2.96
CA PRO A 36 -9.21 -2.32 2.20
C PRO A 36 -9.27 -1.73 0.79
N GLU A 37 -8.66 -0.56 0.57
CA GLU A 37 -8.53 0.02 -0.76
C GLU A 37 -7.60 -0.81 -1.67
N ASN A 38 -6.47 -1.29 -1.16
CA ASN A 38 -5.58 -2.17 -1.92
C ASN A 38 -6.28 -3.49 -2.28
N LEU A 39 -7.07 -4.06 -1.37
CA LEU A 39 -7.84 -5.28 -1.65
C LEU A 39 -8.88 -5.07 -2.77
N ALA A 40 -9.52 -3.91 -2.81
CA ALA A 40 -10.43 -3.55 -3.90
C ALA A 40 -9.69 -3.41 -5.24
N LEU A 41 -8.50 -2.80 -5.24
CA LEU A 41 -7.64 -2.67 -6.42
C LEU A 41 -7.12 -4.04 -6.90
N GLU A 42 -6.75 -4.94 -6.00
CA GLU A 42 -6.34 -6.30 -6.34
C GLU A 42 -7.48 -7.10 -6.98
N THR A 43 -8.68 -6.99 -6.41
CA THR A 43 -9.88 -7.64 -6.94
C THR A 43 -10.21 -7.08 -8.33
N PHE A 44 -10.08 -5.75 -8.50
CA PHE A 44 -10.23 -5.10 -9.79
C PHE A 44 -9.23 -5.66 -10.81
N ILE A 45 -7.94 -5.74 -10.46
CA ILE A 45 -6.91 -6.34 -11.33
C ILE A 45 -7.26 -7.77 -11.74
N ARG A 46 -7.73 -8.60 -10.79
CA ARG A 46 -8.13 -9.98 -11.07
C ARG A 46 -9.35 -10.07 -11.98
N SER A 47 -10.24 -9.08 -11.95
CA SER A 47 -11.40 -9.00 -12.85
C SER A 47 -11.08 -8.50 -14.26
N GLN A 48 -9.89 -7.92 -14.49
CA GLN A 48 -9.49 -7.44 -15.80
C GLN A 48 -9.10 -8.60 -16.74
N GLU A 49 -9.90 -8.82 -17.78
CA GLU A 49 -9.65 -9.87 -18.79
C GLU A 49 -8.27 -9.73 -19.44
N GLN A 50 -7.82 -8.51 -19.74
CA GLN A 50 -6.50 -8.23 -20.33
C GLN A 50 -5.33 -8.72 -19.46
N VAL A 51 -5.52 -8.77 -18.14
CA VAL A 51 -4.51 -9.30 -17.20
C VAL A 51 -4.56 -10.82 -17.24
N ALA A 52 -5.75 -11.42 -17.14
CA ALA A 52 -5.94 -12.86 -17.20
C ALA A 52 -5.45 -13.48 -18.53
N GLU A 53 -5.64 -12.80 -19.66
CA GLU A 53 -5.13 -13.22 -20.97
C GLU A 53 -3.60 -13.31 -20.98
N GLN A 54 -2.91 -12.35 -20.34
CA GLN A 54 -1.46 -12.23 -20.40
C GLN A 54 -0.74 -13.10 -19.38
N VAL A 55 -1.24 -13.22 -18.16
CA VAL A 55 -0.58 -13.98 -17.08
C VAL A 55 -1.27 -15.30 -16.74
N GLY A 56 -2.46 -15.58 -17.29
CA GLY A 56 -3.27 -16.73 -16.91
C GLY A 56 -3.94 -16.52 -15.54
N ALA A 57 -4.11 -17.59 -14.76
CA ALA A 57 -4.64 -17.46 -13.42
C ALA A 57 -3.68 -16.63 -12.56
N VAL A 58 -4.21 -15.57 -11.93
CA VAL A 58 -3.43 -14.68 -11.07
C VAL A 58 -3.14 -15.37 -9.74
N LEU A 59 -1.87 -15.64 -9.47
CA LEU A 59 -1.41 -16.28 -8.24
C LEU A 59 -1.18 -15.21 -7.15
N GLU A 60 -0.46 -14.15 -7.49
CA GLU A 60 -0.06 -13.10 -6.55
C GLU A 60 -0.26 -11.72 -7.17
N VAL A 61 -0.68 -10.76 -6.33
CA VAL A 61 -0.72 -9.34 -6.68
C VAL A 61 0.02 -8.62 -5.56
N ALA A 62 1.12 -7.96 -5.89
CA ALA A 62 1.96 -7.26 -4.92
C ALA A 62 2.02 -5.77 -5.26
N LEU A 63 1.71 -4.91 -4.30
CA LEU A 63 1.87 -3.46 -4.45
C LEU A 63 3.36 -3.12 -4.48
N VAL A 64 3.85 -2.65 -5.63
CA VAL A 64 5.26 -2.28 -5.82
C VAL A 64 5.49 -0.84 -5.43
N ARG A 65 4.55 0.05 -5.79
CA ARG A 65 4.69 1.48 -5.52
C ARG A 65 3.33 2.15 -5.49
N GLN A 66 3.16 3.07 -4.56
CA GLN A 66 2.01 3.96 -4.50
C GLN A 66 2.48 5.40 -4.45
N VAL A 67 1.87 6.25 -5.27
CA VAL A 67 2.16 7.69 -5.34
C VAL A 67 0.83 8.43 -5.21
N VAL A 68 0.73 9.29 -4.20
CA VAL A 68 -0.43 10.17 -4.00
C VAL A 68 -0.04 11.58 -4.43
N ALA A 69 -0.76 12.10 -5.41
CA ALA A 69 -0.68 13.50 -5.82
C ALA A 69 -1.82 14.25 -5.13
N TYR A 70 -1.48 15.19 -4.24
CA TYR A 70 -2.47 16.00 -3.55
C TYR A 70 -3.15 17.00 -4.50
N PRO A 71 -4.43 17.33 -4.27
CA PRO A 71 -5.14 18.30 -5.08
C PRO A 71 -4.47 19.67 -5.01
N GLY A 72 -4.40 20.32 -6.17
CA GLY A 72 -3.97 21.72 -6.30
C GLY A 72 -5.16 22.65 -6.45
N TYR A 73 -4.91 23.96 -6.50
CA TYR A 73 -5.96 24.98 -6.69
C TYR A 73 -6.87 24.73 -7.91
N HIS A 74 -6.37 24.04 -8.95
CA HIS A 74 -7.09 23.79 -10.20
C HIS A 74 -6.99 22.33 -10.68
N SER A 75 -6.59 21.39 -9.82
CA SER A 75 -6.44 19.98 -10.21
C SER A 75 -6.88 19.06 -9.08
N ALA A 76 -7.73 18.08 -9.41
CA ALA A 76 -8.07 17.02 -8.48
C ALA A 76 -6.81 16.21 -8.11
N GLY A 77 -6.75 15.76 -6.86
CA GLY A 77 -5.74 14.81 -6.43
C GLY A 77 -5.91 13.50 -7.17
N TYR A 78 -4.85 12.70 -7.23
CA TYR A 78 -4.97 11.33 -7.73
C TYR A 78 -3.97 10.42 -7.04
N GLN A 79 -4.37 9.17 -6.90
CA GLN A 79 -3.53 8.10 -6.42
C GLN A 79 -3.14 7.21 -7.60
N ARG A 80 -1.85 6.98 -7.78
CA ARG A 80 -1.30 6.07 -8.77
C ARG A 80 -0.63 4.89 -8.06
N SER A 81 -1.16 3.70 -8.28
CA SER A 81 -0.67 2.45 -7.67
C SER A 81 -0.10 1.53 -8.76
N MET A 82 1.10 1.02 -8.57
CA MET A 82 1.75 0.03 -9.43
C MET A 82 1.74 -1.32 -8.73
N PHE A 83 1.19 -2.32 -9.40
CA PHE A 83 1.10 -3.69 -8.92
C PHE A 83 1.91 -4.63 -9.82
N ALA A 84 2.72 -5.47 -9.20
CA ALA A 84 3.29 -6.64 -9.85
C ALA A 84 2.26 -7.76 -9.74
N VAL A 85 1.78 -8.22 -10.89
CA VAL A 85 0.83 -9.32 -11.01
C VAL A 85 1.61 -10.54 -11.50
N GLN A 86 1.67 -11.56 -10.66
CA GLN A 86 2.25 -12.85 -11.00
C GLN A 86 1.12 -13.82 -11.30
N GLY A 87 1.14 -14.41 -12.49
CA GLY A 87 0.26 -15.52 -12.84
C GLY A 87 1.05 -16.73 -13.31
N GLU A 88 0.32 -17.78 -13.67
CA GLU A 88 0.87 -19.05 -14.15
C GLU A 88 1.80 -18.90 -15.36
N ARG A 89 1.49 -17.96 -16.26
CA ARG A 89 2.18 -17.78 -17.54
C ARG A 89 3.28 -16.71 -17.50
N GLY A 90 3.45 -16.03 -16.38
CA GLY A 90 4.47 -15.00 -16.22
C GLY A 90 4.07 -13.88 -15.27
N ARG A 91 4.76 -12.75 -15.42
CA ARG A 91 4.59 -11.55 -14.59
C ARG A 91 4.25 -10.34 -15.43
N LEU A 92 3.45 -9.45 -14.87
CA LEU A 92 2.97 -8.23 -15.50
C LEU A 92 3.02 -7.08 -14.48
N MET A 93 3.37 -5.88 -14.93
CA MET A 93 3.24 -4.67 -14.14
C MET A 93 1.96 -3.95 -14.56
N VAL A 94 1.06 -3.71 -13.62
CA VAL A 94 -0.20 -3.00 -13.85
C VAL A 94 -0.17 -1.70 -13.08
N THR A 95 -0.40 -0.59 -13.77
CA THR A 95 -0.50 0.73 -13.14
C THR A 95 -1.95 1.19 -13.16
N LEU A 96 -2.48 1.45 -11.97
CA LEU A 96 -3.82 1.96 -11.73
C LEU A 96 -3.75 3.43 -11.34
N LYS A 97 -4.72 4.21 -11.79
CA LYS A 97 -4.94 5.59 -11.37
C LYS A 97 -6.36 5.71 -10.84
N LYS A 98 -6.48 6.29 -9.64
CA LYS A 98 -7.74 6.65 -8.98
C LYS A 98 -7.72 8.15 -8.76
N VAL A 99 -8.66 8.88 -9.36
CA VAL A 99 -8.77 10.33 -9.18
C VAL A 99 -9.63 10.60 -7.94
N GLU A 100 -9.21 11.55 -7.12
CA GLU A 100 -9.92 11.95 -5.91
C GLU A 100 -11.25 12.62 -6.29
N GLY A 101 -12.37 12.05 -5.86
CA GLY A 101 -13.73 12.51 -6.21
C GLY A 101 -14.39 11.74 -7.36
N GLU A 102 -13.66 10.88 -8.08
CA GLU A 102 -14.22 9.98 -9.08
C GLU A 102 -14.30 8.54 -8.55
N GLN A 103 -15.39 7.84 -8.87
CA GLN A 103 -15.59 6.44 -8.46
C GLN A 103 -14.90 5.45 -9.41
N GLY A 104 -14.32 5.91 -10.52
CA GLY A 104 -13.66 5.07 -11.51
C GLY A 104 -12.21 4.75 -11.15
N ILE A 105 -11.85 3.47 -11.22
CA ILE A 105 -10.45 3.02 -11.22
C ILE A 105 -10.05 2.82 -12.67
N GLU A 106 -9.02 3.54 -13.13
CA GLU A 106 -8.54 3.43 -14.49
C GLU A 106 -7.23 2.66 -14.55
N VAL A 107 -7.16 1.65 -15.43
CA VAL A 107 -5.89 1.02 -15.79
C VAL A 107 -5.16 1.95 -16.74
N THR A 108 -4.12 2.61 -16.27
CA THR A 108 -3.36 3.56 -17.10
C THR A 108 -2.29 2.87 -17.93
N GLU A 109 -1.71 1.78 -17.43
CA GLU A 109 -0.61 1.10 -18.11
C GLU A 109 -0.55 -0.38 -17.74
N ILE A 110 -0.32 -1.22 -18.75
CA ILE A 110 -0.03 -2.65 -18.61
C ILE A 110 1.29 -2.91 -19.32
N ARG A 111 2.32 -3.30 -18.57
CA ARG A 111 3.66 -3.53 -19.11
C ARG A 111 4.19 -4.89 -18.71
N ARG A 112 4.78 -5.61 -19.67
CA ARG A 112 5.59 -6.80 -19.38
C ARG A 112 6.98 -6.36 -18.90
N PRO A 113 7.49 -6.93 -17.79
CA PRO A 113 8.80 -6.59 -17.23
C PRO A 113 9.95 -7.05 -18.11
#